data_AF-A0A0K2JAB9-F1
#
_entry.id   AF-A0A0K2JAB9-F1
#
_cell.length_a   1.000
_cell.length_b   1.000
_cell.length_c   1.000
_cell.angle_alpha   90.00
_cell.angle_beta   90.00
_cell.angle_gamma   90.00
#
_symmetry.space_group_name_H-M   'P 1'
#
loop_
_entity.id
_entity.type
_entity.pdbx_description
1 polymer ?
#
loop_
_entity_poly.entity_id
_entity_poly.type
_entity_poly.pdbx_seq_one_letter_code
_entity_poly.pdbx_strand_id
1 'polypeptide(L)'
;MSGRKASEVSSLLNRANKARNVFDENLDNELEKFSNNIEQYEKQYTENESIILMEVSQEALKELSYEIELLNKEKEKLMKVKKRNYSSEEYKKIKKDLYFQIKKNDDESKRIFSIIRGKSHYCDEEYRQAEVIYKNAKKIEEEKTKLEIKIKNENSELLRDINKLKQNYLRKKEINEKVKKLNEKAKK
;
A
#
# COMPACT_ATOMS: atom_id res chain seq x y z
N MET A 1 -32.19 -39.39 18.87
CA MET A 1 -31.84 -37.99 18.54
C MET A 1 -30.33 -37.88 18.43
N SER A 2 -29.81 -37.38 17.31
CA SER A 2 -28.36 -37.22 17.10
C SER A 2 -27.98 -35.76 17.34
N GLY A 3 -27.50 -35.44 18.54
CA GLY A 3 -26.92 -34.13 18.83
C GLY A 3 -25.40 -34.11 18.58
N ARG A 4 -24.81 -32.92 18.59
CA ARG A 4 -23.38 -32.69 18.39
C ARG A 4 -22.60 -32.91 19.69
N LYS A 5 -21.45 -33.57 19.61
CA LYS A 5 -20.56 -33.79 20.76
C LYS A 5 -19.58 -32.63 20.94
N ALA A 6 -19.06 -32.46 22.16
CA ALA A 6 -18.02 -31.48 22.48
C ALA A 6 -16.78 -31.58 21.55
N SER A 7 -16.45 -32.78 21.07
CA SER A 7 -15.36 -33.01 20.11
C SER A 7 -15.61 -32.34 18.75
N GLU A 8 -16.86 -32.29 18.29
CA GLU A 8 -17.24 -31.64 17.03
C GLU A 8 -17.16 -30.12 17.15
N VAL A 9 -17.63 -29.57 18.28
CA VAL A 9 -17.50 -28.14 18.60
C VAL A 9 -16.01 -27.75 18.65
N SER A 10 -15.19 -28.52 19.36
CA SER A 10 -13.74 -28.29 19.47
C SER A 10 -13.05 -28.33 18.10
N SER A 11 -13.41 -29.28 17.25
CA SER A 11 -12.89 -29.40 15.88
C SER A 11 -13.21 -28.16 15.04
N LEU A 12 -14.45 -27.65 15.14
CA LEU A 12 -14.88 -26.48 14.40
C LEU A 12 -14.18 -25.20 14.86
N LEU A 13 -14.04 -24.99 16.17
CA LEU A 13 -13.26 -23.87 16.74
C LEU A 13 -11.78 -23.94 16.33
N ASN A 14 -11.18 -25.13 16.31
CA ASN A 14 -9.81 -25.32 15.84
C ASN A 14 -9.64 -24.98 14.36
N ARG A 15 -10.63 -25.29 13.50
CA ARG A 15 -10.63 -24.86 12.09
C ARG A 15 -10.72 -23.34 11.98
N ALA A 16 -11.53 -22.69 12.81
CA ALA A 16 -11.60 -21.24 12.87
C ALA A 16 -10.28 -20.60 13.32
N ASN A 17 -9.52 -21.24 14.23
CA ASN A 17 -8.17 -20.78 14.61
C ASN A 17 -7.18 -20.86 13.44
N LYS A 18 -7.14 -21.99 12.72
CA LYS A 18 -6.20 -22.20 11.61
C LYS A 18 -6.38 -21.19 10.47
N ALA A 19 -7.62 -20.84 10.14
CA ALA A 19 -7.93 -19.84 9.12
C ALA A 19 -7.37 -18.43 9.42
N ARG A 20 -6.98 -18.15 10.68
CA ARG A 20 -6.61 -16.79 11.13
C ARG A 20 -5.11 -16.52 11.18
N ASN A 21 -4.28 -17.55 11.37
CA ASN A 21 -2.86 -17.42 11.75
C ASN A 21 -1.85 -17.30 10.58
N VAL A 22 -2.28 -17.25 9.31
CA VAL A 22 -1.35 -17.32 8.17
C VAL A 22 -0.99 -15.93 7.58
N PHE A 23 -1.56 -14.83 8.09
CA PHE A 23 -1.56 -13.55 7.35
C PHE A 23 -1.01 -12.31 8.09
N ASP A 24 -0.75 -12.37 9.40
CA ASP A 24 -0.47 -11.15 10.17
C ASP A 24 0.91 -10.54 9.86
N GLU A 25 1.97 -11.36 9.77
CA GLU A 25 3.31 -10.85 9.46
C GLU A 25 3.43 -10.29 8.04
N ASN A 26 2.74 -10.90 7.06
CA ASN A 26 2.80 -10.44 5.67
C ASN A 26 2.10 -9.09 5.49
N LEU A 27 0.91 -8.92 6.08
CA LEU A 27 0.16 -7.68 5.98
C LEU A 27 0.91 -6.52 6.64
N ASP A 28 1.57 -6.78 7.78
CA ASP A 28 2.34 -5.80 8.53
C ASP A 28 3.54 -5.32 7.73
N ASN A 29 4.31 -6.26 7.17
CA ASN A 29 5.45 -5.97 6.32
C ASN A 29 5.05 -5.18 5.07
N GLU A 30 3.95 -5.52 4.41
CA GLU A 30 3.49 -4.80 3.22
C GLU A 30 3.02 -3.38 3.54
N LEU A 31 2.32 -3.18 4.66
CA LEU A 31 1.87 -1.87 5.10
C LEU A 31 3.04 -0.95 5.51
N GLU A 32 4.06 -1.52 6.15
CA GLU A 32 5.30 -0.81 6.49
C GLU A 32 6.05 -0.38 5.24
N LYS A 33 6.28 -1.31 4.29
CA LYS A 33 6.89 -0.99 2.99
C LYS A 33 6.14 0.13 2.26
N PHE A 34 4.80 0.04 2.23
CA PHE A 34 3.98 1.05 1.59
C PHE A 34 4.16 2.41 2.25
N SER A 35 4.12 2.49 3.59
CA SER A 35 4.30 3.74 4.34
C SER A 35 5.69 4.35 4.08
N ASN A 36 6.75 3.55 4.12
CA ASN A 36 8.11 4.00 3.81
C ASN A 36 8.23 4.53 2.38
N ASN A 37 7.55 3.88 1.42
CA ASN A 37 7.56 4.33 0.03
C ASN A 37 6.78 5.64 -0.15
N ILE A 38 5.75 5.93 0.66
CA ILE A 38 5.05 7.21 0.62
C ILE A 38 6.02 8.34 0.97
N GLU A 39 6.79 8.19 2.06
CA GLU A 39 7.80 9.17 2.47
C GLU A 39 8.87 9.37 1.38
N GLN A 40 9.33 8.27 0.76
CA GLN A 40 10.26 8.36 -0.37
C GLN A 40 9.66 9.09 -1.57
N TYR A 41 8.39 8.84 -1.89
CA TYR A 41 7.69 9.53 -2.97
C TYR A 41 7.58 11.03 -2.69
N GLU A 42 7.19 11.42 -1.48
CA GLU A 42 7.10 12.84 -1.10
C GLU A 42 8.45 13.53 -1.22
N LYS A 43 9.52 12.92 -0.71
CA LYS A 43 10.88 13.42 -0.85
C LYS A 43 11.26 13.60 -2.32
N GLN A 44 11.05 12.59 -3.16
CA GLN A 44 11.38 12.65 -4.58
C GLN A 44 10.54 13.68 -5.34
N TYR A 45 9.28 13.88 -4.93
CA TYR A 45 8.42 14.88 -5.52
C TYR A 45 8.94 16.29 -5.21
N THR A 46 9.25 16.57 -3.94
CA THR A 46 9.85 17.85 -3.52
C THR A 46 11.19 18.11 -4.19
N GLU A 47 12.07 17.10 -4.28
CA GLU A 47 13.35 17.23 -5.00
C GLU A 47 13.12 17.59 -6.47
N ASN A 48 12.14 16.97 -7.14
CA ASN A 48 11.81 17.26 -8.53
C ASN A 48 11.20 18.66 -8.71
N GLU A 49 10.32 19.11 -7.81
CA GLU A 49 9.78 20.48 -7.85
C GLU A 49 10.84 21.55 -7.57
N SER A 50 11.82 21.25 -6.71
CA SER A 50 12.86 22.20 -6.34
C SER A 50 13.84 22.56 -7.47
N ILE A 51 13.91 21.74 -8.54
CA ILE A 51 14.76 22.08 -9.69
C ILE A 51 14.10 23.21 -10.50
N ILE A 52 14.73 24.38 -10.42
CA ILE A 52 14.46 25.51 -11.30
C ILE A 52 15.16 25.25 -12.63
N LEU A 53 14.38 25.26 -13.72
CA LEU A 53 14.92 25.12 -15.07
C LEU A 53 15.53 26.45 -15.53
N MET A 54 16.81 26.42 -15.92
CA MET A 54 17.54 27.62 -16.35
C MET A 54 16.91 28.26 -17.60
N GLU A 55 16.92 29.58 -17.66
CA GLU A 55 16.50 30.34 -18.84
C GLU A 55 17.59 30.34 -19.92
N VAL A 56 17.15 30.35 -21.17
CA VAL A 56 18.04 30.47 -22.33
C VAL A 56 18.28 31.96 -22.62
N SER A 57 19.52 32.35 -22.93
CA SER A 57 19.87 33.74 -23.18
C SER A 57 19.28 34.25 -24.51
N GLN A 58 19.13 35.57 -24.64
CA GLN A 58 18.60 36.21 -25.84
C GLN A 58 19.50 35.99 -27.07
N GLU A 59 20.81 35.93 -26.86
CA GLU A 59 21.80 35.64 -27.90
C GLU A 59 21.63 34.22 -28.43
N ALA A 60 21.52 33.23 -27.53
CA ALA A 60 21.29 31.85 -27.91
C ALA A 60 19.95 31.69 -28.66
N LEU A 61 18.88 32.36 -28.21
CA LEU A 61 17.58 32.37 -28.88
C LEU A 61 17.62 32.84 -30.34
N LYS A 62 18.49 33.80 -30.66
CA LYS A 62 18.65 34.33 -32.03
C LYS A 62 19.45 33.38 -32.92
N GLU A 63 20.52 32.79 -32.40
CA GLU A 63 21.47 32.01 -33.21
C GLU A 63 21.15 30.52 -33.31
N LEU A 64 20.47 29.95 -32.30
CA LEU A 64 20.23 28.51 -32.13
C LEU A 64 18.73 28.18 -31.98
N SER A 65 17.88 28.94 -32.67
CA SER A 65 16.41 28.94 -32.50
C SER A 65 15.77 27.54 -32.57
N TYR A 66 16.18 26.68 -33.51
CA TYR A 66 15.63 25.32 -33.65
C TYR A 66 15.98 24.39 -32.47
N GLU A 67 17.24 24.39 -32.02
CA GLU A 67 17.68 23.58 -30.87
C GLU A 67 16.95 24.01 -29.59
N ILE A 68 16.70 25.31 -29.45
CA ILE A 68 16.00 25.88 -28.29
C ILE A 68 14.51 25.55 -28.31
N GLU A 69 13.86 25.56 -29.47
CA GLU A 69 12.45 25.18 -29.59
C GLU A 69 12.23 23.72 -29.15
N LEU A 70 13.11 22.81 -29.57
CA LEU A 70 13.08 21.41 -29.12
C LEU A 70 13.28 21.29 -27.60
N LEU A 71 14.23 22.04 -27.05
CA LEU A 71 14.50 22.06 -25.62
C LEU A 71 13.31 22.59 -24.81
N ASN A 72 12.63 23.63 -25.27
CA ASN A 72 11.45 24.20 -24.62
C ASN A 72 10.27 23.23 -24.62
N LYS A 73 10.02 22.53 -25.74
CA LYS A 73 9.01 21.45 -25.79
C LYS A 73 9.31 20.34 -24.78
N GLU A 74 10.58 20.04 -24.56
CA GLU A 74 10.99 19.06 -23.55
C GLU A 74 10.77 19.58 -22.12
N LYS A 75 11.13 20.83 -21.83
CA LYS A 75 10.86 21.49 -20.54
C LYS A 75 9.38 21.46 -20.19
N GLU A 76 8.50 21.83 -21.12
CA GLU A 76 7.05 21.83 -20.90
C GLU A 76 6.50 20.46 -20.50
N LYS A 77 7.02 19.38 -21.11
CA LYS A 77 6.61 18.01 -20.75
C LYS A 77 7.00 17.67 -19.31
N LEU A 78 8.19 18.08 -18.87
CA LEU A 78 8.70 17.82 -17.53
C LEU A 78 8.00 18.63 -16.43
N MET A 79 7.36 19.75 -16.77
CA MET A 79 6.62 20.58 -15.82
C MET A 79 5.20 20.05 -15.52
N LYS A 80 4.69 19.09 -16.29
CA LYS A 80 3.31 18.57 -16.15
C LYS A 80 3.13 17.46 -15.11
N VAL A 81 4.08 17.27 -14.20
CA VAL A 81 4.05 16.18 -13.22
C VAL A 81 3.11 16.54 -12.06
N LYS A 82 1.93 15.89 -12.03
CA LYS A 82 0.95 16.08 -10.95
C LYS A 82 1.32 15.25 -9.70
N LYS A 83 1.22 15.85 -8.51
CA LYS A 83 1.30 15.13 -7.24
C LYS A 83 0.12 14.17 -7.10
N ARG A 84 0.39 12.94 -6.68
CA ARG A 84 -0.62 11.99 -6.20
C ARG A 84 -0.62 12.00 -4.67
N ASN A 85 -1.81 11.82 -4.09
CA ASN A 85 -1.99 11.79 -2.65
C ASN A 85 -2.10 10.34 -2.19
N TYR A 86 -0.95 9.75 -1.86
CA TYR A 86 -0.91 8.43 -1.24
C TYR A 86 -1.12 8.55 0.28
N SER A 87 -1.81 7.59 0.87
CA SER A 87 -2.02 7.51 2.32
C SER A 87 -2.18 6.07 2.76
N SER A 88 -1.59 5.74 3.92
CA SER A 88 -1.76 4.43 4.55
C SER A 88 -2.79 4.43 5.69
N GLU A 89 -3.43 5.57 5.99
CA GLU A 89 -4.33 5.72 7.13
C GLU A 89 -5.60 4.85 7.02
N GLU A 90 -6.20 4.75 5.84
CA GLU A 90 -7.35 3.87 5.60
C GLU A 90 -6.97 2.40 5.88
N TYR A 91 -5.79 1.96 5.43
CA TYR A 91 -5.31 0.61 5.63
C TYR A 91 -4.98 0.29 7.09
N LYS A 92 -4.36 1.24 7.80
CA LYS A 92 -4.13 1.12 9.25
C LYS A 92 -5.45 0.97 10.00
N LYS A 93 -6.48 1.74 9.62
CA LYS A 93 -7.82 1.65 10.22
C LYS A 93 -8.46 0.29 9.97
N ILE A 94 -8.51 -0.17 8.72
CA ILE A 94 -9.08 -1.48 8.37
C ILE A 94 -8.35 -2.60 9.11
N LYS A 95 -7.00 -2.57 9.14
CA LYS A 95 -6.19 -3.53 9.89
C LYS A 95 -6.56 -3.56 11.38
N LYS A 96 -6.71 -2.39 12.00
CA LYS A 96 -7.10 -2.27 13.41
C LYS A 96 -8.48 -2.87 13.67
N ASP A 97 -9.45 -2.61 12.79
CA ASP A 97 -10.81 -3.13 12.89
C ASP A 97 -10.81 -4.67 12.75
N LEU A 98 -10.04 -5.22 11.81
CA LEU A 98 -9.85 -6.67 11.65
C LEU A 98 -9.24 -7.30 12.90
N TYR A 99 -8.22 -6.67 13.50
CA TYR A 99 -7.61 -7.16 14.73
C TYR A 99 -8.61 -7.19 15.90
N PHE A 100 -9.47 -6.18 16.02
CA PHE A 100 -10.52 -6.16 17.03
C PHE A 100 -11.53 -7.30 16.83
N GLN A 101 -11.93 -7.57 15.59
CA GLN A 101 -12.83 -8.69 15.26
C GLN A 101 -12.20 -10.05 15.60
N ILE A 102 -10.90 -10.23 15.33
CA ILE A 102 -10.16 -11.44 15.69
C ILE A 102 -10.18 -11.65 17.20
N LYS A 103 -9.85 -10.61 17.97
CA LYS A 103 -9.84 -10.67 19.43
C LYS A 103 -11.21 -11.04 20.00
N LYS A 104 -12.28 -10.44 19.48
CA LYS A 104 -13.66 -10.78 19.87
C LYS A 104 -13.99 -12.26 19.59
N ASN A 105 -13.59 -12.78 18.43
CA ASN A 105 -13.79 -14.20 18.09
C ASN A 105 -12.94 -15.12 18.97
N ASP A 106 -11.74 -14.70 19.39
CA ASP A 106 -10.89 -15.47 20.30
C ASP A 106 -11.48 -15.58 21.70
N ASP A 107 -11.97 -14.46 22.24
CA ASP A 107 -12.59 -14.43 23.55
C ASP A 107 -13.85 -15.31 23.58
N GLU A 108 -14.66 -15.25 22.51
CA GLU A 108 -15.85 -16.09 22.37
C GLU A 108 -15.49 -17.57 22.15
N SER A 109 -14.46 -17.87 21.37
CA SER A 109 -13.95 -19.24 21.18
C SER A 109 -13.49 -19.84 22.52
N LYS A 110 -12.73 -19.08 23.32
CA LYS A 110 -12.32 -19.49 24.68
C LYS A 110 -13.52 -19.73 25.59
N ARG A 111 -14.54 -18.86 25.51
CA ARG A 111 -15.80 -19.01 26.26
C ARG A 111 -16.47 -20.35 25.91
N ILE A 112 -16.64 -20.64 24.62
CA ILE A 112 -17.26 -21.89 24.17
C ILE A 112 -16.43 -23.11 24.60
N PHE A 113 -15.10 -23.06 24.43
CA PHE A 113 -14.20 -24.12 24.90
C PHE A 113 -14.36 -24.40 26.41
N SER A 114 -14.52 -23.36 27.22
CA SER A 114 -14.73 -23.52 28.67
C SER A 114 -16.07 -24.17 28.99
N ILE A 115 -17.13 -23.86 28.23
CA ILE A 115 -18.48 -24.40 28.43
C ILE A 115 -18.56 -25.87 28.05
N ILE A 116 -17.94 -26.29 26.95
CA ILE A 116 -17.99 -27.68 26.47
C ILE A 116 -17.05 -28.60 27.24
N ARG A 117 -16.12 -28.05 28.03
CA ARG A 117 -15.13 -28.83 28.78
C ARG A 117 -15.85 -29.70 29.81
N GLY A 118 -15.70 -31.02 29.68
CA GLY A 118 -16.29 -31.98 30.61
C GLY A 118 -17.80 -32.19 30.44
N LYS A 119 -18.43 -31.62 29.41
CA LYS A 119 -19.83 -31.94 29.08
C LYS A 119 -19.96 -33.38 28.60
N SER A 120 -20.88 -34.12 29.23
CA SER A 120 -21.24 -35.51 28.87
C SER A 120 -22.45 -35.59 27.93
N HIS A 121 -23.20 -34.50 27.78
CA HIS A 121 -24.40 -34.38 26.94
C HIS A 121 -24.13 -33.60 25.64
N TYR A 122 -25.10 -33.61 24.74
CA TYR A 122 -25.01 -32.92 23.45
C TYR A 122 -24.85 -31.40 23.61
N CYS A 123 -24.08 -30.80 22.70
CA CYS A 123 -23.62 -29.41 22.70
C CYS A 123 -24.12 -28.68 21.44
N ASP A 124 -25.40 -28.86 21.08
CA ASP A 124 -25.96 -28.33 19.82
C ASP A 124 -25.95 -26.80 19.76
N GLU A 125 -26.16 -26.13 20.90
CA GLU A 125 -26.14 -24.67 20.98
C GLU A 125 -24.71 -24.13 20.86
N GLU A 126 -23.75 -24.74 21.57
CA GLU A 126 -22.33 -24.40 21.43
C GLU A 126 -21.81 -24.68 20.02
N TYR A 127 -22.33 -25.72 19.36
CA TYR A 127 -22.03 -26.00 17.97
C TYR A 127 -22.50 -24.88 17.04
N ARG A 128 -23.74 -24.37 17.20
CA ARG A 128 -24.22 -23.19 16.44
C ARG A 128 -23.38 -21.95 16.69
N GLN A 129 -22.98 -21.72 17.94
CA GLN A 129 -22.10 -20.60 18.29
C GLN A 129 -20.72 -20.76 17.62
N ALA A 130 -20.15 -21.97 17.62
CA ALA A 130 -18.90 -22.26 16.93
C ALA A 130 -19.00 -22.12 15.40
N GLU A 131 -20.16 -22.43 14.79
CA GLU A 131 -20.40 -22.17 13.36
C GLU A 131 -20.38 -20.67 13.03
N VAL A 132 -20.93 -19.83 13.90
CA VAL A 132 -20.85 -18.37 13.74
C VAL A 132 -19.40 -17.90 13.79
N ILE A 133 -18.62 -18.37 14.77
CA ILE A 133 -17.18 -18.04 14.86
C ILE A 133 -16.44 -18.49 13.59
N TYR A 134 -16.70 -19.70 13.11
CA TYR A 134 -16.05 -20.21 11.89
C TYR A 134 -16.39 -19.37 10.66
N LYS A 135 -17.66 -18.97 10.49
CA LYS A 135 -18.08 -18.08 9.40
C LYS A 135 -17.41 -16.71 9.50
N ASN A 136 -17.30 -16.15 10.71
CA ASN A 136 -16.62 -14.87 10.92
C ASN A 136 -15.12 -14.98 10.64
N ALA A 137 -14.47 -16.07 11.05
CA ALA A 137 -13.05 -16.31 10.77
C ALA A 137 -12.76 -16.34 9.26
N LYS A 138 -13.61 -16.99 8.46
CA LYS A 138 -13.51 -16.97 6.99
C LYS A 138 -13.64 -15.57 6.39
N LYS A 139 -14.63 -14.79 6.86
CA LYS A 139 -14.81 -13.41 6.39
C LYS A 139 -13.58 -12.55 6.67
N ILE A 140 -13.02 -12.68 7.88
CA ILE A 140 -11.79 -11.98 8.26
C ILE A 140 -10.63 -12.39 7.34
N GLU A 141 -10.48 -13.67 7.04
CA GLU A 141 -9.44 -14.18 6.11
C GLU A 141 -9.59 -13.58 4.70
N GLU A 142 -10.82 -13.54 4.17
CA GLU A 142 -11.13 -12.92 2.88
C GLU A 142 -10.83 -11.42 2.87
N GLU A 143 -11.19 -10.69 3.94
CA GLU A 143 -10.92 -9.26 4.09
C GLU A 143 -9.43 -8.97 4.19
N LYS A 144 -8.67 -9.77 4.96
CA LYS A 144 -7.20 -9.68 5.02
C LYS A 144 -6.58 -9.86 3.64
N THR A 145 -7.00 -10.88 2.90
CA THR A 145 -6.48 -11.17 1.56
C THR A 145 -6.75 -10.01 0.60
N LYS A 146 -7.96 -9.44 0.62
CA LYS A 146 -8.32 -8.27 -0.20
C LYS A 146 -7.48 -7.06 0.16
N LEU A 147 -7.26 -6.82 1.45
CA LEU A 147 -6.45 -5.70 1.93
C LEU A 147 -4.99 -5.85 1.48
N GLU A 148 -4.41 -7.05 1.62
CA GLU A 148 -3.03 -7.33 1.18
C GLU A 148 -2.85 -7.08 -0.31
N ILE A 149 -3.78 -7.56 -1.15
CA ILE A 149 -3.76 -7.33 -2.60
C ILE A 149 -3.87 -5.84 -2.92
N LYS A 150 -4.75 -5.10 -2.24
CA LYS A 150 -4.93 -3.66 -2.45
C LYS A 150 -3.64 -2.90 -2.13
N ILE A 151 -3.02 -3.18 -0.98
CA ILE A 151 -1.74 -2.58 -0.57
C ILE A 151 -0.65 -2.90 -1.60
N LYS A 152 -0.51 -4.17 -2.02
CA LYS A 152 0.50 -4.58 -3.01
C LYS A 152 0.36 -3.84 -4.33
N ASN A 153 -0.87 -3.71 -4.84
CA ASN A 153 -1.13 -3.02 -6.10
C ASN A 153 -0.78 -1.54 -6.01
N GLU A 154 -1.23 -0.85 -4.97
CA GLU A 154 -0.91 0.57 -4.78
C GLU A 154 0.58 0.81 -4.52
N ASN A 155 1.24 -0.09 -3.80
CA ASN A 155 2.68 -0.02 -3.57
C ASN A 155 3.47 -0.17 -4.89
N SER A 156 3.03 -1.05 -5.79
CA SER A 156 3.61 -1.17 -7.13
C SER A 156 3.42 0.12 -7.96
N GLU A 157 2.25 0.76 -7.90
CA GLU A 157 2.03 2.04 -8.57
C GLU A 157 2.91 3.16 -7.99
N LEU A 158 2.98 3.24 -6.67
CA LEU A 158 3.82 4.19 -5.94
C LEU A 158 5.30 4.06 -6.34
N LEU A 159 5.83 2.85 -6.42
CA LEU A 159 7.20 2.59 -6.88
C LEU A 159 7.44 3.04 -8.32
N ARG A 160 6.46 2.85 -9.22
CA ARG A 160 6.55 3.35 -10.60
C ARG A 160 6.62 4.88 -10.62
N ASP A 161 5.84 5.54 -9.79
CA ASP A 161 5.81 7.00 -9.75
C ASP A 161 7.07 7.58 -9.09
N ILE A 162 7.62 6.94 -8.04
CA ILE A 162 8.95 7.25 -7.50
C ILE A 162 10.01 7.19 -8.61
N ASN A 163 10.02 6.12 -9.40
CA ASN A 163 11.00 5.96 -10.48
C ASN A 163 10.84 7.02 -11.57
N LYS A 164 9.61 7.38 -11.95
CA LYS A 164 9.35 8.48 -12.89
C LYS A 164 9.84 9.81 -12.34
N LEU A 165 9.64 10.10 -11.06
CA LEU A 165 10.14 11.32 -10.42
C LEU A 165 11.67 11.38 -10.45
N LYS A 166 12.36 10.29 -10.13
CA LYS A 166 13.82 10.18 -10.24
C LYS A 166 14.31 10.45 -11.67
N GLN A 167 13.66 9.85 -12.67
CA GLN A 167 13.99 10.07 -14.08
C GLN A 167 13.76 11.53 -14.50
N ASN A 168 12.62 12.11 -14.12
CA ASN A 168 12.31 13.51 -14.39
C ASN A 168 13.33 14.45 -13.74
N TYR A 169 13.72 14.19 -12.50
CA TYR A 169 14.75 14.95 -11.78
C TYR A 169 16.08 14.94 -12.54
N LEU A 170 16.56 13.76 -12.95
CA LEU A 170 17.78 13.63 -13.75
C LEU A 170 17.65 14.38 -15.07
N ARG A 171 16.50 14.27 -15.74
CA ARG A 171 16.30 14.95 -17.03
C ARG A 171 16.28 16.47 -16.91
N LYS A 172 15.68 17.01 -15.84
CA LYS A 172 15.73 18.45 -15.54
C LYS A 172 17.16 18.94 -15.33
N LYS A 173 18.00 18.17 -14.63
CA LYS A 173 19.43 18.47 -14.47
C LYS A 173 20.17 18.49 -15.81
N GLU A 174 19.94 17.48 -16.64
CA GLU A 174 20.54 17.41 -17.99
C GLU A 174 20.14 18.60 -18.86
N ILE A 175 18.88 19.04 -18.77
CA ILE A 175 18.42 20.24 -19.48
C ILE A 175 19.14 21.48 -18.97
N ASN A 176 19.33 21.66 -17.67
CA ASN A 176 20.06 22.80 -17.13
C ASN A 176 21.51 22.84 -17.65
N GLU A 177 22.18 21.70 -17.69
CA GLU A 177 23.52 21.60 -18.28
C GLU A 177 23.53 21.93 -19.79
N LYS A 178 22.52 21.49 -20.53
CA LYS A 178 22.37 21.85 -21.96
C LYS A 178 22.16 23.35 -22.14
N VAL A 179 21.25 23.97 -21.36
CA VAL A 179 21.01 25.43 -21.40
C VAL A 179 22.30 26.19 -21.10
N LYS A 180 23.05 25.78 -20.08
CA LYS A 180 24.32 26.39 -19.73
C LYS A 180 25.30 26.38 -20.89
N LYS A 181 25.48 25.24 -21.55
CA LYS A 181 26.36 25.10 -22.74
C LYS A 181 25.91 25.94 -23.93
N LEU A 182 24.59 26.00 -24.19
CA LEU A 182 24.04 26.82 -25.27
C LEU A 182 24.30 28.31 -25.00
N ASN A 183 24.08 28.76 -23.78
CA ASN A 183 24.34 30.15 -23.36
C ASN A 183 25.84 30.50 -23.43
N GLU A 184 26.74 29.56 -23.15
CA GLU A 184 28.19 29.76 -23.31
C GLU A 184 28.61 29.81 -24.78
N LYS A 185 27.97 29.00 -25.64
CA LYS A 185 28.26 28.95 -27.08
C LYS A 185 27.87 30.25 -27.77
N ALA A 186 26.71 30.82 -27.45
CA ALA A 186 26.21 32.06 -28.05
C ALA A 186 26.95 33.34 -27.58
N LYS A 187 27.87 33.22 -26.62
CA LYS A 187 28.74 34.33 -26.17
C LYS A 187 30.07 34.39 -26.94
N LYS A 188 30.39 33.38 -27.74
CA LYS A 188 31.62 33.27 -28.53
C LYS A 188 31.35 33.65 -29.97
#